data_AF-A0A953RRS2-F1
#
_entry.id   AF-A0A953RRS2-F1
#
_cell.length_a   1.000
_cell.length_b   1.000
_cell.length_c   1.000
_cell.angle_alpha   90.00
_cell.angle_beta   90.00
_cell.angle_gamma   90.00
#
_symmetry.space_group_name_H-M   'P 1'
#
loop_
_entity.id
_entity.type
_entity.pdbx_description
1 polymer ?
#
loop_
_entity_poly.entity_id
_entity_poly.type
_entity_poly.pdbx_seq_one_letter_code
_entity_poly.pdbx_strand_id
1 'polypeptide(L)'
;MKGWGHYELVAAPSDADLILEISFNSSLSSVGGTSTSGPISYNYTELRLVILDAKMRVPLWWFNEAVNPKISFGHRPEMAVDTAFSRATATLVDDLKKLVSEPAVGASDTSK
;
A
#
# COMPACT_ATOMS: atom_id res chain seq x y z
N MET A 1 -9.34 17.41 -14.04
CA MET A 1 -9.21 16.42 -12.94
C MET A 1 -9.67 17.11 -11.66
N LYS A 2 -10.61 16.53 -10.90
CA LYS A 2 -11.10 17.15 -9.66
C LYS A 2 -9.94 17.15 -8.64
N GLY A 3 -9.58 18.34 -8.16
CA GLY A 3 -8.35 18.60 -7.40
C GLY A 3 -8.26 17.82 -6.10
N TRP A 4 -7.06 17.32 -5.79
CA TRP A 4 -6.74 16.58 -4.56
C TRP A 4 -6.56 17.53 -3.36
N GLY A 5 -7.41 18.57 -3.27
CA GLY A 5 -7.25 19.65 -2.30
C GLY A 5 -5.95 20.42 -2.54
N HIS A 6 -5.02 20.33 -1.59
CA HIS A 6 -3.72 21.00 -1.61
C HIS A 6 -2.66 20.31 -2.47
N TYR A 7 -2.99 19.17 -3.09
CA TYR A 7 -2.07 18.43 -3.93
C TYR A 7 -2.48 18.51 -5.39
N GLU A 8 -1.48 18.59 -6.27
CA GLU A 8 -1.65 18.47 -7.72
C GLU A 8 -0.72 17.42 -8.29
N LEU A 9 -1.16 16.76 -9.35
CA LEU A 9 -0.32 15.80 -10.08
C LEU A 9 0.55 16.57 -11.06
N VAL A 10 1.86 16.46 -10.89
CA VAL A 10 2.85 17.07 -11.78
C VAL A 10 3.32 16.10 -12.87
N ALA A 11 3.88 16.64 -13.95
CA ALA A 11 4.28 15.85 -15.12
C ALA A 11 5.59 15.07 -14.94
N ALA A 12 6.49 15.56 -14.10
CA ALA A 12 7.79 14.94 -13.83
C ALA A 12 8.05 14.82 -12.32
N PRO A 13 8.69 13.73 -11.86
CA PRO A 13 9.04 13.57 -10.46
C PRO A 13 9.97 14.67 -9.90
N SER A 14 10.73 15.36 -10.77
CA SER A 14 11.60 16.47 -10.38
C SER A 14 10.84 17.72 -9.93
N ASP A 15 9.59 17.84 -10.36
CA ASP A 15 8.75 19.02 -10.12
C ASP A 15 7.78 18.77 -8.95
N ALA A 16 7.83 17.57 -8.36
CA ALA A 16 6.99 17.18 -7.23
C ALA A 16 7.67 17.58 -5.92
N ASP A 17 6.87 17.92 -4.91
CA ASP A 17 7.34 18.01 -3.52
C ASP A 17 7.28 16.64 -2.82
N LEU A 18 6.30 15.82 -3.18
CA LEU A 18 6.09 14.47 -2.66
C LEU A 18 5.99 13.46 -3.80
N ILE A 19 6.57 12.28 -3.61
CA ILE A 19 6.41 11.14 -4.51
C ILE A 19 5.65 10.04 -3.78
N LEU A 20 4.54 9.58 -4.37
CA LEU A 20 3.80 8.41 -3.92
C LEU A 20 4.23 7.22 -4.76
N GLU A 21 5.05 6.35 -4.18
CA GLU A 21 5.51 5.12 -4.83
C GLU A 21 4.62 3.94 -4.43
N ILE A 22 4.00 3.29 -5.43
CA ILE A 22 3.16 2.11 -5.24
C ILE A 22 3.90 0.88 -5.76
N SER A 23 4.02 -0.14 -4.93
CA SER A 23 4.63 -1.42 -5.29
C SER A 23 3.73 -2.59 -4.89
N PHE A 24 3.78 -3.66 -5.67
CA PHE A 24 3.10 -4.91 -5.37
C PHE A 24 4.16 -6.00 -5.29
N ASN A 25 4.40 -6.48 -4.08
CA ASN A 25 5.46 -7.46 -3.80
C ASN A 25 4.82 -8.82 -3.57
N SER A 26 5.36 -9.85 -4.22
CA SER A 26 5.01 -11.24 -3.96
C SER A 26 6.28 -11.99 -3.62
N SER A 27 6.37 -12.47 -2.39
CA SER A 27 7.52 -13.22 -1.89
C SER A 27 7.11 -14.63 -1.52
N LEU A 28 7.93 -15.58 -1.96
CA LEU A 28 7.84 -16.98 -1.58
C LEU A 28 8.47 -17.13 -0.19
N SER A 29 7.68 -17.37 0.85
CA SER A 29 8.17 -17.41 2.23
C SER A 29 8.66 -18.80 2.66
N SER A 30 8.16 -19.87 2.03
CA SER A 30 8.64 -21.23 2.22
C SER A 30 8.11 -22.17 1.14
N VAL A 31 8.91 -23.16 0.76
CA VAL A 31 8.48 -24.35 0.01
C VAL A 31 8.66 -25.54 0.93
N GLY A 32 7.55 -26.08 1.42
CA GLY A 32 7.54 -27.23 2.33
C GLY A 32 6.63 -28.32 1.81
N GLY A 33 7.03 -29.58 1.88
CA GLY A 33 6.19 -30.68 1.44
C GLY A 33 6.83 -32.01 1.79
N THR A 34 6.02 -32.96 2.24
CA THR A 34 6.43 -34.36 2.30
C THR A 34 6.08 -35.02 0.96
N SER A 35 6.72 -36.15 0.64
CA SER A 35 6.43 -36.94 -0.56
C SER A 35 4.96 -37.35 -0.68
N THR A 36 4.19 -37.30 0.41
CA THR A 36 2.76 -37.60 0.47
C THR A 36 1.83 -36.39 0.35
N SER A 37 2.31 -35.16 0.57
CA SER A 37 1.47 -33.95 0.58
C SER A 37 1.72 -33.00 -0.60
N GLY A 38 2.78 -33.24 -1.39
CA GLY A 38 3.24 -32.30 -2.41
C GLY A 38 3.78 -30.99 -1.81
N PRO A 39 4.33 -30.09 -2.65
CA PRO A 39 4.84 -28.81 -2.19
C PRO A 39 3.70 -27.86 -1.80
N ILE A 40 3.68 -27.48 -0.52
CA ILE A 40 2.92 -26.36 0.03
C ILE A 40 3.81 -25.12 -0.12
N SER A 41 3.32 -24.14 -0.89
CA SER A 41 3.93 -22.84 -1.02
C SER A 41 3.14 -21.82 -0.21
N TYR A 42 3.84 -21.09 0.66
CA TYR A 42 3.28 -19.92 1.33
C TYR A 42 3.74 -18.68 0.54
N ASN A 43 2.80 -18.00 -0.09
CA ASN A 43 3.06 -16.72 -0.73
C ASN A 43 2.60 -15.61 0.21
N TYR A 44 3.51 -14.68 0.51
CA TYR A 44 3.16 -13.43 1.17
C TYR A 44 3.15 -12.34 0.11
N THR A 45 1.96 -11.82 -0.15
CA THR A 45 1.74 -10.79 -1.15
C THR A 45 1.30 -9.53 -0.45
N GLU A 46 1.92 -8.40 -0.76
CA GLU A 46 1.61 -7.11 -0.18
C GLU A 46 1.50 -6.01 -1.25
N LEU A 47 0.60 -5.08 -1.01
CA LEU A 47 0.51 -3.80 -1.70
C LEU A 47 1.12 -2.76 -0.77
N ARG A 48 2.16 -2.06 -1.25
CA ARG A 48 2.92 -1.09 -0.47
C ARG A 48 2.84 0.28 -1.11
N LEU A 49 2.55 1.29 -0.28
CA LEU A 49 2.65 2.70 -0.63
C LEU A 49 3.75 3.34 0.21
N VAL A 50 4.68 4.04 -0.43
CA VAL A 50 5.72 4.83 0.23
C VAL A 50 5.55 6.29 -0.19
N ILE A 51 5.52 7.20 0.79
CA ILE A 51 5.50 8.64 0.57
C ILE A 51 6.91 9.16 0.80
N LEU A 52 7.54 9.68 -0.26
CA LEU A 52 8.89 10.20 -0.23
C LEU A 52 8.87 11.73 -0.30
N ASP A 53 9.79 12.37 0.42
CA ASP A 53 10.21 13.74 0.09
C ASP A 53 10.95 13.71 -1.25
N ALA A 54 10.48 14.43 -2.26
CA ALA A 54 11.02 14.33 -3.62
C ALA A 54 12.45 14.89 -3.72
N LYS A 55 12.78 15.90 -2.90
CA LYS A 55 14.06 16.61 -2.92
C LYS A 55 15.19 15.75 -2.36
N MET A 56 14.94 15.03 -1.28
CA MET A 56 15.92 14.20 -0.57
C MET A 56 15.77 12.70 -0.84
N ARG A 57 14.64 12.28 -1.43
CA ARG A 57 14.24 10.87 -1.63
C ARG A 57 14.21 10.07 -0.33
N VAL A 58 13.86 10.71 0.77
CA VAL A 58 13.74 10.08 2.08
C VAL A 58 12.29 9.66 2.30
N PRO A 59 12.02 8.41 2.76
CA PRO A 59 10.67 7.99 3.11
C PRO A 59 10.19 8.74 4.35
N LEU A 60 9.06 9.41 4.21
CA LEU A 60 8.37 10.11 5.28
C LEU A 60 7.36 9.17 5.96
N TRP A 61 6.60 8.42 5.16
CA TRP A 61 5.61 7.44 5.61
C TRP A 61 5.55 6.24 4.68
N TRP A 62 5.05 5.11 5.18
CA TRP A 62 4.73 3.95 4.36
C TRP A 62 3.54 3.15 4.93
N PHE A 63 2.81 2.49 4.03
CA PHE A 63 1.71 1.59 4.33
C PHE A 63 1.95 0.26 3.64
N ASN A 64 1.60 -0.85 4.30
CA ASN A 64 1.72 -2.20 3.75
C ASN A 64 0.39 -2.93 3.98
N GLU A 65 -0.30 -3.26 2.90
CA GLU A 65 -1.56 -4.02 2.94
C GLU A 65 -1.37 -5.43 2.40
N ALA A 66 -1.73 -6.43 3.20
CA ALA A 66 -1.64 -7.82 2.78
C ALA A 66 -2.71 -8.14 1.73
N VAL A 67 -2.28 -8.69 0.59
CA VAL A 67 -3.17 -9.17 -0.47
C VAL A 67 -3.37 -10.67 -0.30
N ASN A 68 -4.39 -11.03 0.48
CA ASN A 68 -4.68 -12.41 0.86
C ASN A 68 -5.93 -12.93 0.14
N PRO A 69 -5.81 -13.50 -1.07
CA PRO A 69 -6.93 -14.12 -1.75
C PRO A 69 -7.38 -15.38 -1.03
N LYS A 70 -8.68 -15.48 -0.75
CA LYS A 70 -9.29 -16.71 -0.25
C LYS A 70 -9.63 -17.62 -1.42
N ILE A 71 -8.65 -18.42 -1.84
CA ILE A 71 -8.84 -19.40 -2.91
C ILE A 71 -9.55 -20.64 -2.34
N SER A 72 -10.73 -20.93 -2.87
CA SER A 72 -11.51 -22.12 -2.52
C SER A 72 -11.62 -23.04 -3.73
N PHE A 73 -11.62 -24.35 -3.49
CA PHE A 73 -11.81 -25.34 -4.56
C PHE A 73 -13.15 -25.10 -5.29
N GLY A 74 -13.14 -25.13 -6.63
CA GLY A 74 -14.32 -24.88 -7.46
C GLY A 74 -14.66 -23.40 -7.74
N HIS A 75 -13.89 -22.45 -7.20
CA HIS A 75 -14.02 -21.02 -7.54
C HIS A 75 -12.94 -20.59 -8.52
N ARG A 76 -13.22 -19.54 -9.30
CA ARG A 76 -12.28 -18.89 -10.22
C ARG A 76 -11.16 -18.20 -9.43
N PRO A 77 -9.93 -18.72 -9.42
CA PRO A 77 -8.85 -18.17 -8.58
C PRO A 77 -8.52 -16.71 -8.94
N GLU A 78 -8.65 -16.33 -10.22
CA GLU A 78 -8.42 -14.97 -10.70
C GLU A 78 -9.37 -13.94 -10.04
N MET A 79 -10.65 -14.28 -9.91
CA MET A 79 -11.64 -13.40 -9.29
C MET A 79 -11.35 -13.15 -7.80
N ALA A 80 -10.84 -14.17 -7.11
CA ALA A 80 -10.47 -14.07 -5.71
C ALA A 80 -9.22 -13.19 -5.51
N VAL A 81 -8.27 -13.23 -6.45
CA VAL A 81 -7.11 -12.33 -6.47
C VAL A 81 -7.54 -10.89 -6.72
N ASP A 82 -8.34 -10.63 -7.75
CA ASP A 82 -8.83 -9.28 -8.08
C ASP A 82 -9.61 -8.65 -6.92
N THR A 83 -10.45 -9.47 -6.25
CA THR A 83 -11.22 -9.02 -5.08
C THR A 83 -10.30 -8.67 -3.91
N ALA A 84 -9.28 -9.48 -3.64
CA ALA A 84 -8.32 -9.21 -2.56
C ALA A 84 -7.46 -7.97 -2.86
N PHE A 85 -7.02 -7.80 -4.11
CA PHE A 85 -6.25 -6.64 -4.54
C PHE A 85 -7.08 -5.34 -4.46
N SER A 86 -8.33 -5.38 -4.92
CA SER A 86 -9.24 -4.23 -4.84
C SER A 86 -9.51 -3.83 -3.38
N ARG A 87 -9.65 -4.82 -2.49
CA ARG A 87 -9.79 -4.56 -1.05
C ARG A 87 -8.53 -3.91 -0.46
N ALA A 88 -7.35 -4.45 -0.74
CA ALA A 88 -6.09 -3.89 -0.25
C ALA A 88 -5.89 -2.45 -0.76
N THR A 89 -6.22 -2.18 -2.01
CA THR A 89 -6.20 -0.81 -2.58
C THR A 89 -7.15 0.13 -1.82
N ALA A 90 -8.37 -0.32 -1.53
CA ALA A 90 -9.33 0.48 -0.78
C ALA A 90 -8.85 0.77 0.67
N THR A 91 -8.30 -0.23 1.35
CA THR A 91 -7.73 -0.08 2.69
C THR A 91 -6.56 0.91 2.69
N LEU A 92 -5.64 0.78 1.73
CA LEU A 92 -4.49 1.66 1.58
C LEU A 92 -4.90 3.12 1.34
N VAL A 93 -5.94 3.34 0.52
CA VAL A 93 -6.51 4.68 0.30
C VAL A 93 -7.17 5.22 1.57
N ASP A 94 -7.86 4.37 2.34
CA ASP A 94 -8.48 4.81 3.60
C ASP A 94 -7.45 5.14 4.67
N ASP A 95 -6.33 4.41 4.74
CA ASP A 95 -5.24 4.72 5.66
C ASP A 95 -4.50 6.01 5.27
N LEU A 96 -4.32 6.25 3.96
CA LEU A 96 -3.84 7.54 3.48
C LEU A 96 -4.77 8.69 3.89
N LYS A 97 -6.10 8.52 3.78
CA LYS A 97 -7.06 9.54 4.22
C LYS A 97 -6.97 9.80 5.72
N LYS A 98 -6.80 8.76 6.54
CA LYS A 98 -6.63 8.91 8.00
C LYS A 98 -5.38 9.71 8.32
N LEU A 99 -4.26 9.44 7.64
CA LEU A 99 -3.02 10.21 7.81
C LEU A 99 -3.22 11.71 7.53
N VAL A 100 -3.98 12.05 6.49
CA VAL A 100 -4.25 13.46 6.13
C VAL A 100 -5.32 14.10 7.03
N SER A 101 -6.15 13.30 7.71
CA SER A 101 -7.21 13.80 8.61
C SER A 101 -6.72 14.09 10.02
N GLU A 102 -5.51 13.67 10.39
CA GLU A 102 -4.93 13.94 11.69
C GLU A 102 -4.43 15.39 11.74
N PRO A 103 -5.04 16.28 12.55
CA PRO A 103 -4.51 17.63 12.69
C PRO A 103 -3.18 17.54 13.44
N ALA A 104 -2.15 18.20 12.92
CA ALA A 104 -0.89 18.40 13.62
C ALA A 104 -1.17 19.07 14.98
N VAL A 105 -1.24 18.29 16.06
CA VAL A 105 -1.20 18.81 17.42
C VAL A 105 0.24 19.27 17.65
N GLY A 106 0.52 20.51 17.25
CA GLY A 106 1.87 21.03 17.26
C GLY A 106 2.01 22.45 16.75
N ALA A 107 1.04 23.34 16.99
CA ALA A 107 1.23 24.77 16.80
C ALA A 107 0.53 25.56 17.91
N SER A 108 1.36 25.93 18.89
CA SER A 108 1.27 27.10 19.79
C SER A 108 0.02 27.31 20.65
N ASP A 109 0.19 27.23 21.98
CA ASP A 109 -0.35 28.25 22.88
C ASP A 109 0.41 28.27 24.23
N THR A 110 1.47 29.08 24.32
CA THR A 110 1.85 29.75 25.58
C THR A 110 2.47 31.11 25.25
N SER A 111 1.59 32.09 25.07
CA SER A 111 1.90 33.50 25.34
C SER A 111 0.98 33.96 26.47
N LYS A 112 1.54 34.11 27.67
CA LYS A 112 1.18 35.12 28.66
C LYS A 112 2.19 35.17 29.79
#